data_AF-A0A9P1D6G2-F1
#
_entry.id   AF-A0A9P1D6G2-F1
#
_cell.length_a   1.000
_cell.length_b   1.000
_cell.length_c   1.000
_cell.angle_alpha   90.00
_cell.angle_beta   90.00
_cell.angle_gamma   90.00
#
_symmetry.space_group_name_H-M   'P 1'
#
loop_
_entity.id
_entity.type
_entity.pdbx_description
1 polymer ?
#
loop_
_entity_poly.entity_id
_entity_poly.type
_entity_poly.pdbx_seq_one_letter_code
_entity_poly.pdbx_strand_id
1 'polypeptide(L)'
;CYLRVQLTFAGQEEMPSATILEASIQEALQSHFGSCGASKCQWSLLSPPAESGLFLLKTTTPEHLQQLRAALTLLTRIQRRRCRMDVLAVAPSLAALACKR
;
A
#
# COMPACT_ATOMS: atom_id res chain seq x y z
N CYS A 1 11.45 4.47 -4.33
CA CYS A 1 10.61 5.56 -3.79
C CYS A 1 9.92 5.13 -2.50
N TYR A 2 9.43 6.09 -1.73
CA TYR A 2 8.66 5.87 -0.51
C TYR A 2 7.27 6.46 -0.68
N LEU A 3 6.26 5.74 -0.21
CA LEU A 3 4.86 6.13 -0.26
C LEU A 3 4.30 6.21 1.16
N ARG A 4 3.55 7.28 1.45
CA ARG A 4 2.67 7.36 2.62
C ARG A 4 1.26 7.03 2.16
N VAL A 5 0.66 6.00 2.74
CA VAL A 5 -0.65 5.49 2.37
C VAL A 5 -1.59 5.52 3.56
N GLN A 6 -2.83 5.89 3.31
CA GLN A 6 -3.93 5.91 4.25
C GLN A 6 -4.91 4.80 3.89
N LEU A 7 -5.11 3.85 4.81
CA LEU A 7 -6.16 2.86 4.75
C LEU A 7 -7.38 3.39 5.52
N THR A 8 -8.54 3.37 4.88
CA THR A 8 -9.80 3.78 5.50
C THR A 8 -10.83 2.67 5.31
N PHE A 9 -11.43 2.21 6.40
CA PHE A 9 -12.59 1.31 6.36
C PHE A 9 -13.89 2.11 6.43
N ALA A 10 -14.99 1.51 5.96
CA ALA A 10 -16.30 2.16 5.97
C ALA A 10 -16.91 2.33 7.38
N GLY A 11 -16.27 1.81 8.44
CA GLY A 11 -16.69 1.93 9.83
C GLY A 11 -15.51 1.92 10.80
N GLN A 12 -15.81 1.92 12.10
CA GLN A 12 -14.80 1.68 13.14
C GLN A 12 -14.44 0.20 13.14
N GLU A 13 -13.33 -0.12 12.50
CA GLU A 13 -12.81 -1.47 12.42
C GLU A 13 -11.36 -1.53 12.87
N GLU A 14 -10.97 -2.68 13.43
CA GLU A 14 -9.59 -2.93 13.80
C GLU A 14 -8.70 -2.98 12.53
N MET A 15 -7.54 -2.33 12.64
CA MET A 15 -6.56 -2.32 11.56
C MET A 15 -6.02 -3.73 11.33
N PRO A 16 -5.85 -4.15 10.06
CA PRO A 16 -5.28 -5.46 9.77
C PRO A 16 -3.83 -5.53 10.26
N SER A 17 -3.37 -6.74 10.60
CA SER A 17 -1.94 -6.95 10.86
C SER A 17 -1.10 -6.64 9.62
N ALA A 18 0.18 -6.37 9.82
CA ALA A 18 1.15 -6.18 8.73
C ALA A 18 1.09 -7.32 7.71
N THR A 19 1.07 -8.58 8.17
CA THR A 19 1.02 -9.77 7.30
C THR A 19 -0.25 -9.83 6.47
N ILE A 20 -1.41 -9.50 7.04
CA ILE A 20 -2.69 -9.48 6.32
C ILE A 20 -2.69 -8.39 5.26
N LEU A 21 -2.18 -7.20 5.61
CA LEU A 21 -2.07 -6.09 4.70
C LEU A 21 -1.14 -6.42 3.54
N GLU A 22 0.02 -7.01 3.82
CA GLU A 22 0.98 -7.41 2.80
C GLU A 22 0.41 -8.44 1.85
N ALA A 23 -0.25 -9.48 2.38
CA ALA A 23 -0.92 -10.50 1.58
C ALA A 23 -2.00 -9.87 0.69
N SER A 24 -2.80 -8.94 1.22
CA SER A 24 -3.87 -8.27 0.46
C SER A 24 -3.31 -7.40 -0.68
N ILE A 25 -2.20 -6.68 -0.44
CA ILE A 25 -1.53 -5.89 -1.48
C ILE A 25 -0.95 -6.82 -2.55
N GLN A 26 -0.35 -7.93 -2.15
CA GLN A 26 0.20 -8.91 -3.08
C GLN A 26 -0.88 -9.57 -3.94
N GLU A 27 -2.02 -9.93 -3.34
CA GLU A 27 -3.18 -10.45 -4.07
C GLU A 27 -3.72 -9.42 -5.08
N ALA A 28 -3.81 -8.14 -4.69
CA ALA A 28 -4.25 -7.09 -5.61
C ALA A 28 -3.28 -6.92 -6.80
N LEU A 29 -1.97 -6.94 -6.55
CA LEU A 29 -0.95 -6.93 -7.60
C LEU A 29 -1.08 -8.14 -8.53
N GLN A 30 -1.26 -9.34 -7.99
CA GLN A 30 -1.43 -10.57 -8.77
C GLN A 30 -2.72 -10.54 -9.60
N SER A 31 -3.82 -10.05 -9.04
CA SER A 31 -5.10 -9.94 -9.75
C SER A 31 -5.00 -8.99 -10.95
N HIS A 32 -4.19 -7.93 -10.87
CA HIS A 32 -4.10 -6.92 -11.92
C HIS A 32 -2.99 -7.16 -12.94
N PHE A 33 -1.84 -7.67 -12.50
CA PHE A 33 -0.65 -7.82 -13.35
C PHE A 33 -0.26 -9.29 -13.59
N GLY A 34 -1.03 -10.24 -13.07
CA GLY A 34 -0.69 -11.66 -13.06
C GLY A 34 0.43 -12.00 -12.07
N SER A 35 0.66 -13.29 -11.86
CA SER A 35 1.70 -13.78 -10.95
C SER A 35 3.10 -13.29 -11.30
N CYS A 36 3.44 -13.25 -12.60
CA CYS A 36 4.74 -12.79 -13.11
C CYS A 36 4.91 -11.28 -12.98
N GLY A 37 3.87 -10.48 -13.23
CA GLY A 37 3.93 -9.03 -13.04
C GLY A 37 4.08 -8.66 -11.57
N ALA A 38 3.31 -9.33 -10.71
CA ALA A 38 3.36 -9.10 -9.26
C ALA A 38 4.71 -9.50 -8.64
N SER A 39 5.35 -10.58 -9.10
CA SER A 39 6.66 -11.00 -8.58
C SER A 39 7.81 -10.07 -9.01
N LYS A 40 7.68 -9.39 -10.16
CA LYS A 40 8.65 -8.38 -10.62
C LYS A 40 8.50 -7.06 -9.86
N CYS A 41 7.29 -6.71 -9.45
CA CYS A 41 7.04 -5.52 -8.66
C CYS A 41 7.67 -5.65 -7.27
N GLN A 42 8.86 -5.09 -7.10
CA GLN A 42 9.57 -5.11 -5.83
C GLN A 42 9.09 -3.97 -4.92
N TRP A 43 8.43 -4.35 -3.83
CA TRP A 43 7.97 -3.45 -2.80
C TRP A 43 8.15 -4.05 -1.40
N SER A 44 8.10 -3.22 -0.36
CA SER A 44 8.11 -3.69 1.03
C SER A 44 7.29 -2.77 1.93
N LEU A 45 6.62 -3.35 2.93
CA LEU A 45 6.01 -2.60 4.02
C LEU A 45 7.08 -2.17 5.02
N LEU A 46 7.17 -0.88 5.31
CA LEU A 46 8.18 -0.34 6.24
C LEU A 46 7.64 -0.13 7.66
N SER A 47 6.33 -0.01 7.80
CA SER A 47 5.67 0.19 9.08
C SER A 47 4.30 -0.49 9.05
N PRO A 48 3.88 -1.12 10.16
CA PRO A 48 2.51 -1.62 10.27
C PRO A 48 1.51 -0.45 10.20
N PRO A 49 0.25 -0.72 9.81
CA PRO A 49 -0.79 0.31 9.85
C PRO A 49 -0.99 0.79 11.30
N ALA A 50 -0.80 2.09 11.51
CA ALA A 50 -1.18 2.73 12.77
C ALA A 50 -2.69 2.68 12.96
N GLU A 51 -3.19 2.94 14.18
CA GLU A 51 -4.65 3.02 14.45
C GLU A 51 -5.35 4.02 13.52
N SER A 52 -4.64 5.07 13.11
CA SER A 52 -5.13 6.05 12.15
C SER A 52 -5.21 5.52 10.72
N GLY A 53 -4.82 4.27 10.44
CA GLY A 53 -4.76 3.66 9.11
C GLY A 53 -3.55 4.06 8.26
N LEU A 54 -2.58 4.79 8.83
CA LEU A 54 -1.39 5.24 8.12
C LEU A 54 -0.30 4.18 8.12
N PHE A 55 0.34 3.99 6.97
CA PHE A 55 1.53 3.14 6.83
C PHE A 55 2.44 3.63 5.69
N LEU A 56 3.64 3.06 5.66
CA LEU A 56 4.69 3.38 4.69
C LEU A 56 5.04 2.19 3.82
N LEU A 57 5.10 2.41 2.52
CA LEU A 57 5.59 1.44 1.54
C LEU A 57 6.87 1.96 0.89
N LYS A 58 7.73 1.03 0.48
CA LYS A 58 8.92 1.29 -0.33
C LYS A 58 8.81 0.54 -1.65
N THR A 59 9.28 1.16 -2.73
CA THR A 59 9.52 0.51 -4.04
C THR A 59 10.94 0.79 -4.50
N THR A 60 11.52 -0.09 -5.32
CA THR A 60 12.87 0.11 -5.88
C THR A 60 12.88 1.05 -7.09
N THR A 61 11.92 0.92 -8.02
CA THR A 61 11.92 1.70 -9.27
C THR A 61 10.65 2.55 -9.45
N PRO A 62 10.68 3.57 -10.33
CA PRO A 62 9.50 4.36 -10.69
C PRO A 62 8.38 3.54 -11.37
N GLU A 63 8.72 2.47 -12.10
CA GLU A 63 7.73 1.60 -12.74
C GLU A 63 6.94 0.82 -11.70
N HIS A 64 7.64 0.27 -10.69
CA HIS A 64 7.01 -0.42 -9.56
C HIS A 64 6.12 0.53 -8.75
N LEU A 65 6.49 1.81 -8.67
CA LEU A 65 5.64 2.82 -8.02
C LEU A 65 4.27 2.94 -8.72
N GLN A 66 4.24 3.01 -10.06
CA GLN A 66 2.98 3.14 -10.80
C GLN A 66 2.12 1.87 -10.66
N GLN A 67 2.74 0.69 -10.75
CA GLN A 67 2.05 -0.59 -10.56
C GLN A 67 1.45 -0.70 -9.16
N LEU A 68 2.24 -0.37 -8.13
CA LEU A 68 1.77 -0.40 -6.75
C LEU A 68 0.63 0.59 -6.52
N ARG A 69 0.72 1.82 -7.04
CA ARG A 69 -0.37 2.81 -6.92
C ARG A 69 -1.67 2.30 -7.56
N ALA A 70 -1.58 1.70 -8.74
CA ALA A 70 -2.74 1.12 -9.42
C ALA A 70 -3.36 -0.01 -8.56
N ALA A 71 -2.54 -0.94 -8.07
CA ALA A 71 -3.02 -2.04 -7.22
C ALA A 71 -3.68 -1.54 -5.93
N LEU A 72 -3.08 -0.56 -5.23
CA LEU A 72 -3.66 0.02 -4.01
C LEU A 72 -5.01 0.70 -4.30
N THR A 73 -5.11 1.42 -5.42
CA THR A 73 -6.36 2.10 -5.82
C THR A 73 -7.51 1.11 -6.06
N LEU A 74 -7.18 -0.10 -6.53
CA LEU A 74 -8.15 -1.13 -6.93
C LEU A 74 -8.44 -2.12 -5.79
N LEU A 75 -7.69 -2.05 -4.71
CA LEU A 75 -7.90 -2.83 -3.50
C LEU A 75 -9.08 -2.25 -2.71
N THR A 76 -10.27 -2.82 -2.95
CA THR A 76 -11.54 -2.37 -2.36
C THR A 76 -11.96 -3.16 -1.12
N ARG A 77 -11.29 -4.27 -0.82
CA ARG A 77 -11.58 -5.12 0.34
C ARG A 77 -10.34 -5.72 0.98
N ILE A 78 -10.33 -5.78 2.31
CA ILE A 78 -9.39 -6.57 3.12
C ILE A 78 -10.22 -7.43 4.07
N GLN A 79 -9.97 -8.74 4.10
CA GLN A 79 -10.71 -9.68 4.97
C GLN A 79 -12.25 -9.52 4.88
N ARG A 80 -12.79 -9.37 3.66
CA ARG A 80 -14.23 -9.13 3.37
C ARG A 80 -14.78 -7.77 3.81
N ARG A 81 -13.98 -6.91 4.41
CA ARG A 81 -14.36 -5.56 4.86
C ARG A 81 -14.06 -4.55 3.76
N ARG A 82 -14.97 -3.60 3.52
CA ARG A 82 -14.79 -2.60 2.46
C ARG A 82 -13.79 -1.55 2.93
N CYS A 83 -12.79 -1.31 2.10
CA CYS A 83 -11.75 -0.34 2.38
C CYS A 83 -11.44 0.52 1.17
N ARG A 84 -10.77 1.63 1.44
CA ARG A 84 -10.16 2.50 0.45
C ARG A 84 -8.71 2.75 0.85
N MET A 85 -7.82 2.73 -0.12
CA MET A 85 -6.43 3.13 0.06
C MET A 85 -6.16 4.41 -0.69
N ASP A 86 -5.65 5.42 0.01
CA ASP A 86 -5.27 6.71 -0.57
C ASP A 86 -3.78 6.94 -0.40
N VAL A 87 -3.09 7.21 -1.52
CA VAL A 87 -1.66 7.55 -1.50
C VAL A 87 -1.53 9.04 -1.22
N LEU A 88 -1.16 9.38 0.02
CA LEU A 88 -1.08 10.76 0.48
C LEU A 88 0.17 11.49 -0.02
N ALA A 89 1.30 10.78 -0.11
CA ALA A 89 2.56 11.38 -0.53
C ALA A 89 3.49 10.34 -1.16
N VAL A 90 4.32 10.81 -2.09
CA VAL A 90 5.42 10.04 -2.68
C VAL A 90 6.70 10.88 -2.64
N ALA A 91 7.80 10.25 -2.25
CA ALA A 91 9.11 10.89 -2.16
C ALA A 91 10.26 9.93 -2.50
N PRO A 92 11.44 10.45 -2.92
CA PRO A 92 12.61 9.62 -3.18
C PRO A 92 13.29 9.12 -1.88
N SER A 93 13.09 9.80 -0.75
CA SER A 93 13.65 9.44 0.56
C SER A 93 12.63 9.64 1.70
N LEU A 94 12.87 8.99 2.85
CA LEU A 94 12.04 9.17 4.05
C LEU A 94 12.08 10.61 4.58
N ALA A 95 13.26 11.26 4.56
CA ALA A 95 13.40 12.67 4.95
C ALA A 95 12.54 13.59 4.07
N ALA A 96 12.56 13.38 2.75
CA ALA A 96 11.73 14.14 1.82
C ALA A 96 10.23 13.86 2.00
N LEU A 97 9.86 12.68 2.49
CA LEU A 97 8.47 12.34 2.81
C LEU A 97 7.99 13.03 4.09
N ALA A 98 8.86 13.17 5.09
CA ALA A 98 8.54 13.83 6.37
C ALA A 98 8.36 15.35 6.22
N CYS A 99 9.12 15.99 5.33
CA CYS A 99 9.04 17.43 5.09
C CYS A 99 7.80 17.87 4.29
N LYS A 100 7.13 16.96 3.58
CA LYS A 100 5.87 17.24 2.87
C LYS A 100 4.69 17.15 3.86
N ARG A 101 4.44 18.26 4.54
CA ARG A 101 3.20 18.51 5.29
C ARG A 101 2.13 19.05 4.35
#